data_AF-A0A5C1MFD8-F1
#
_entry.id   AF-A0A5C1MFD8-F1
#
_cell.length_a   1.000
_cell.length_b   1.000
_cell.length_c   1.000
_cell.angle_alpha   90.00
_cell.angle_beta   90.00
_cell.angle_gamma   90.00
#
_symmetry.space_group_name_H-M   'P 1'
#
loop_
_entity.id
_entity.type
_entity.pdbx_description
1 polymer ?
#
loop_
_entity_poly.entity_id
_entity_poly.type
_entity_poly.pdbx_seq_one_letter_code
_entity_poly.pdbx_strand_id
1 'polypeptide(L)'
;MVENFRKLAAGRIDYFITSYYLGQAYLASQENGHEIIALAPAISKQNIHFGFSRNSACASLVDYVSHRLEELDRKGVPERLLKKHLRRFNEQSHGLFKR
;
A
#
# COMPACT_ATOMS: atom_id res chain seq x y z
N MET A 1 6.78 5.87 -9.71
CA MET A 1 6.54 6.30 -8.31
C MET A 1 7.74 7.02 -7.71
N VAL A 2 8.91 6.38 -7.58
CA VAL A 2 10.14 7.02 -7.05
C VAL A 2 10.44 8.36 -7.73
N GLU A 3 10.30 8.42 -9.05
CA GLU A 3 10.51 9.65 -9.82
C GLU A 3 9.56 10.80 -9.42
N ASN A 4 8.30 10.51 -9.06
CA ASN A 4 7.37 11.54 -8.62
C ASN A 4 7.77 12.09 -7.24
N PHE A 5 8.25 11.24 -6.33
CA PHE A 5 8.82 11.70 -5.07
C PHE A 5 10.06 12.59 -5.28
N ARG A 6 10.94 12.24 -6.23
CA ARG A 6 12.11 13.07 -6.58
C ARG A 6 11.69 14.43 -7.16
N LYS A 7 10.71 14.44 -8.06
CA LYS A 7 10.16 15.69 -8.61
C LYS A 7 9.54 16.56 -7.52
N LEU A 8 8.79 15.96 -6.59
CA LEU A 8 8.19 16.66 -5.47
C LEU A 8 9.26 17.26 -4.54
N ALA A 9 10.26 16.46 -4.13
CA ALA A 9 11.38 16.93 -3.30
C ALA A 9 12.20 18.04 -3.99
N ALA A 10 12.32 18.00 -5.32
CA ALA A 10 13.01 19.02 -6.11
C ALA A 10 12.13 20.24 -6.44
N GLY A 11 10.90 20.33 -5.92
CA GLY A 11 9.98 21.45 -6.18
C GLY A 11 9.50 21.55 -7.64
N ARG A 12 9.61 20.47 -8.43
CA ARG A 12 9.18 20.44 -9.84
C ARG A 12 7.69 20.17 -10.03
N ILE A 13 7.03 19.74 -8.97
CA ILE A 13 5.58 19.52 -8.88
C ILE A 13 5.13 19.89 -7.47
N ASP A 14 3.89 20.35 -7.33
CA ASP A 14 3.34 20.72 -6.02
C ASP A 14 2.77 19.52 -5.26
N TYR A 15 2.23 18.54 -6.00
CA TYR A 15 1.67 17.30 -5.44
C TYR A 15 1.59 16.21 -6.51
N PHE A 16 1.40 14.97 -6.07
CA PHE A 16 0.97 13.87 -6.94
C PHE A 16 0.13 12.86 -6.16
N ILE A 17 -0.67 12.07 -6.89
CA ILE A 17 -1.55 11.08 -6.30
C ILE A 17 -0.84 9.73 -6.24
N THR A 18 -0.91 9.06 -5.09
CA THR A 18 -0.35 7.72 -4.92
C THR A 18 -1.10 6.92 -3.85
N SER A 19 -0.83 5.62 -3.80
CA SER A 19 -1.37 4.74 -2.76
C SER A 19 -0.78 5.11 -1.40
N TYR A 20 -1.64 5.35 -0.41
CA TYR A 20 -1.24 5.84 0.92
C TYR A 20 -0.13 4.98 1.56
N TYR A 21 -0.38 3.69 1.75
CA TYR A 21 0.58 2.80 2.43
C TYR A 21 1.90 2.63 1.68
N LEU A 22 1.87 2.65 0.34
CA LEU A 22 3.08 2.53 -0.45
C LEU A 22 3.90 3.82 -0.40
N GLY A 23 3.23 4.98 -0.42
CA GLY A 23 3.90 6.27 -0.22
C GLY A 23 4.52 6.37 1.17
N GLN A 24 3.80 5.98 2.22
CA GLN A 24 4.33 5.94 3.58
C GLN A 24 5.52 4.99 3.72
N ALA A 25 5.44 3.80 3.11
CA ALA A 25 6.55 2.84 3.12
C ALA A 25 7.79 3.39 2.41
N TYR A 26 7.60 4.06 1.26
CA TYR A 26 8.69 4.71 0.54
C TYR A 26 9.32 5.82 1.39
N LEU A 27 8.54 6.77 1.91
CA LEU A 27 9.05 7.88 2.70
C LEU A 27 9.77 7.42 3.97
N ALA A 28 9.26 6.39 4.66
CA ALA A 28 9.91 5.81 5.83
C ALA A 28 11.30 5.20 5.55
N SER A 29 11.62 4.92 4.28
CA SER A 29 12.92 4.42 3.85
C SER A 29 13.92 5.51 3.42
N GLN A 30 13.50 6.78 3.37
CA GLN A 30 14.32 7.90 2.91
C GLN A 30 14.74 8.77 4.09
N GLU A 31 16.02 9.19 4.13
CA GLU A 31 16.55 10.02 5.22
C GLU A 31 15.76 11.34 5.40
N ASN A 32 15.34 11.97 4.29
CA ASN A 32 14.56 13.21 4.29
C ASN A 32 13.07 12.98 4.00
N GLY A 33 12.55 11.75 4.20
CA GLY A 33 11.16 11.41 3.87
C GLY A 33 10.11 12.19 4.67
N HIS A 34 10.52 12.85 5.77
CA HIS A 34 9.64 13.62 6.65
C HIS A 34 9.16 14.95 6.06
N GLU A 35 9.81 15.47 5.01
CA GLU A 35 9.42 16.74 4.36
C GLU A 35 8.19 16.59 3.45
N ILE A 36 7.89 15.37 3.02
CA ILE A 36 6.74 15.07 2.16
C ILE A 36 5.61 14.51 3.03
N ILE A 37 4.47 15.21 3.04
CA ILE A 37 3.30 14.82 3.82
C ILE A 37 2.16 14.30 2.94
N ALA A 38 1.37 13.36 3.47
CA ALA A 38 0.12 12.98 2.86
C ALA A 38 -0.98 13.99 3.21
N LEU A 39 -1.61 14.58 2.20
CA LEU A 39 -2.71 15.51 2.39
C LEU A 39 -4.02 14.79 2.76
N ALA A 40 -4.83 15.44 3.58
CA ALA A 40 -6.17 15.00 3.96
C ALA A 40 -7.24 15.99 3.44
N PRO A 41 -8.44 15.51 3.07
CA PRO A 41 -8.86 14.11 3.04
C PRO A 41 -8.24 13.34 1.87
N ALA A 42 -8.19 12.01 1.97
CA ALA A 42 -7.81 11.16 0.85
C ALA A 42 -8.78 11.35 -0.33
N ILE A 43 -8.25 11.45 -1.55
CA ILE A 43 -9.05 11.61 -2.78
C ILE A 43 -9.98 10.40 -3.00
N SER A 44 -9.53 9.20 -2.63
CA SER A 44 -10.36 8.01 -2.63
C SER A 44 -10.03 7.09 -1.45
N LYS A 45 -11.06 6.41 -0.94
CA LYS A 45 -10.94 5.31 0.02
C LYS A 45 -11.66 4.12 -0.60
N GLN A 46 -10.88 3.11 -0.98
CA GLN A 46 -11.39 1.92 -1.66
C GLN A 46 -10.89 0.67 -0.96
N ASN A 47 -11.71 -0.37 -0.99
CA ASN A 47 -11.32 -1.69 -0.53
C ASN A 47 -10.59 -2.44 -1.66
N ILE A 48 -9.61 -3.26 -1.29
CA ILE A 48 -8.97 -4.18 -2.23
C ILE A 48 -9.77 -5.48 -2.20
N HIS A 49 -10.24 -5.90 -3.36
CA HIS A 49 -11.05 -7.10 -3.52
C HIS A 49 -10.26 -8.21 -4.21
N PHE A 50 -10.54 -9.44 -3.83
CA PHE A 50 -10.11 -10.62 -4.57
C PHE A 50 -11.22 -11.01 -5.54
N GLY A 51 -10.86 -11.25 -6.80
CA GLY A 51 -11.80 -11.62 -7.85
C GLY A 51 -11.42 -12.93 -8.51
N PHE A 52 -12.42 -13.72 -8.87
CA PHE A 52 -12.27 -14.87 -9.75
C PHE A 52 -12.85 -14.55 -11.12
N SER A 53 -12.24 -15.07 -12.19
CA SER A 53 -12.83 -15.00 -13.52
C SER A 53 -14.17 -15.74 -13.53
N ARG A 54 -15.19 -15.17 -14.18
CA ARG A 54 -16.51 -15.78 -14.33
C ARG A 54 -16.49 -17.13 -15.05
N ASN A 55 -15.46 -17.36 -15.89
CA ASN A 55 -15.29 -18.60 -16.64
C ASN A 55 -14.33 -19.59 -15.96
N SER A 56 -13.83 -19.27 -14.77
CA SER A 56 -12.96 -20.17 -14.00
C SER A 56 -13.81 -21.22 -13.27
N ALA A 57 -13.28 -22.44 -13.13
CA ALA A 57 -13.84 -23.43 -12.21
C ALA A 57 -13.89 -22.92 -10.75
N CYS A 58 -13.09 -21.90 -10.41
CA CYS A 58 -13.08 -21.26 -9.09
C CYS A 58 -14.23 -20.25 -8.90
N ALA A 59 -15.07 -19.98 -9.90
CA ALA A 59 -16.19 -19.05 -9.75
C ALA A 59 -17.18 -19.51 -8.67
N SER A 60 -17.33 -20.82 -8.46
CA SER A 60 -18.13 -21.40 -7.38
C SER A 60 -17.54 -21.20 -5.98
N LEU A 61 -16.28 -20.78 -5.87
CA LEU A 61 -15.58 -20.56 -4.60
C LEU A 61 -15.75 -19.13 -4.07
N VAL A 62 -16.39 -18.22 -4.82
CA VAL A 62 -16.53 -16.81 -4.45
C VAL A 62 -17.12 -16.64 -3.05
N ASP A 63 -18.24 -17.31 -2.77
CA ASP A 63 -18.92 -17.17 -1.46
C ASP A 63 -18.08 -17.74 -0.33
N TYR A 64 -17.48 -18.93 -0.55
CA TYR A 64 -16.60 -19.56 0.44
C TYR A 64 -15.41 -18.65 0.77
N VAL A 65 -14.70 -18.14 -0.25
CA VAL A 65 -13.54 -17.28 -0.05
C VAL A 65 -13.92 -15.97 0.62
N SER A 66 -15.05 -15.37 0.23
CA SER A 66 -15.55 -14.13 0.84
C SER A 66 -15.81 -14.31 2.34
N HIS A 67 -16.50 -15.39 2.73
CA HIS A 67 -16.74 -15.70 4.14
C HIS A 67 -15.43 -15.92 4.92
N ARG A 68 -14.45 -16.62 4.33
CA ARG A 68 -13.12 -16.79 4.97
C ARG A 68 -12.39 -15.46 5.14
N LEU A 69 -12.49 -14.54 4.18
CA LEU A 69 -11.90 -13.21 4.28
C LEU A 69 -12.55 -12.39 5.39
N GLU A 70 -13.88 -12.43 5.53
CA GLU A 70 -14.61 -11.76 6.62
C GLU A 70 -14.25 -12.31 8.01
N GLU A 71 -14.07 -13.62 8.14
CA GLU A 71 -13.55 -14.20 9.38
C GLU A 71 -12.15 -13.70 9.72
N LEU A 72 -11.26 -13.57 8.73
CA LEU A 72 -9.91 -13.08 8.93
C LEU A 72 -9.89 -11.59 9.28
N ASP A 73 -10.77 -10.80 8.66
CA ASP A 73 -10.92 -9.37 8.93
C ASP A 73 -11.39 -9.12 10.37
N ARG A 74 -12.43 -9.84 10.83
CA ARG A 74 -12.87 -9.81 12.24
C ARG A 74 -11.78 -10.20 13.23
N LYS A 75 -10.80 -11.00 12.82
CA LYS A 75 -9.64 -11.41 13.62
C LYS A 75 -8.46 -10.43 13.54
N GLY A 76 -8.61 -9.30 12.84
CA GLY A 76 -7.56 -8.30 12.64
C GLY A 76 -6.37 -8.80 11.83
N VAL A 77 -6.55 -9.89 11.06
CA VAL A 77 -5.46 -10.51 10.29
C VAL A 77 -4.92 -9.56 9.21
N PRO A 78 -5.75 -8.87 8.40
CA PRO A 78 -5.24 -7.95 7.38
C PRO A 78 -4.38 -6.83 7.96
N GLU A 79 -4.82 -6.20 9.05
CA GLU A 79 -4.06 -5.12 9.70
C GLU A 79 -2.70 -5.62 10.20
N ARG A 80 -2.67 -6.81 10.83
CA ARG A 80 -1.42 -7.42 11.29
C ARG A 80 -0.47 -7.74 10.15
N LEU A 81 -0.99 -8.28 9.04
CA LEU A 81 -0.19 -8.54 7.83
C LEU A 81 0.35 -7.23 7.25
N LEU A 82 -0.47 -6.19 7.14
CA LEU A 82 -0.05 -4.88 6.66
C LEU A 82 1.11 -4.33 7.50
N LYS A 83 0.96 -4.29 8.83
CA LYS A 83 2.03 -3.83 9.75
C LYS A 83 3.31 -4.65 9.58
N LYS A 84 3.19 -5.99 9.51
CA LYS A 84 4.33 -6.90 9.31
C LYS A 84 5.07 -6.60 8.01
N HIS A 85 4.34 -6.44 6.91
CA HIS A 85 4.93 -6.26 5.58
C HIS A 85 5.47 -4.84 5.38
N LEU A 86 4.85 -3.81 5.96
CA LEU A 86 5.41 -2.46 5.99
C LEU A 86 6.75 -2.43 6.75
N ARG A 87 6.83 -3.10 7.90
CA ARG A 87 8.09 -3.21 8.65
C ARG A 87 9.17 -3.92 7.84
N ARG A 88 8.84 -5.08 7.26
CA ARG A 88 9.77 -5.83 6.39
C ARG A 88 10.25 -4.99 5.20
N PHE A 89 9.33 -4.27 4.56
CA PHE A 89 9.69 -3.40 3.44
C PHE A 89 10.69 -2.33 3.88
N ASN A 90 10.48 -1.72 5.05
CA ASN A 90 11.41 -0.73 5.59
C ASN A 90 12.80 -1.34 5.84
N GLU A 91 12.86 -2.49 6.52
CA GLU A 91 14.11 -3.21 6.81
C GLU A 91 14.89 -3.59 5.52
N GLN A 92 14.19 -4.02 4.46
CA GLN A 92 14.82 -4.42 3.21
C GLN A 92 15.20 -3.24 2.31
N SER A 93 14.42 -2.16 2.34
CA SER A 93 14.62 -0.98 1.48
C SER A 93 15.84 -0.16 1.88
N HIS A 94 16.25 -0.22 3.15
CA HIS A 94 17.50 0.38 3.63
C HIS A 94 18.76 -0.15 2.91
N GLY A 95 18.68 -1.30 2.21
CA GLY A 95 19.76 -1.84 1.38
C GLY A 95 19.63 -1.57 -0.13
N LEU A 96 18.43 -1.25 -0.63
CA LEU A 96 18.14 -1.19 -2.07
C LEU A 96 18.17 0.23 -2.66
N PHE A 97 17.93 1.27 -1.84
CA PHE A 97 17.86 2.65 -2.30
C PHE A 97 19.12 3.49 -2.02
N LYS A 98 20.22 2.85 -1.57
CA LYS A 98 21.56 3.48 -1.39
C LYS A 98 22.34 3.69 -2.70
N ARG A 99 21.68 3.92 -3.83
CA ARG A 99 22.35 4.20 -5.12
C ARG A 99 21.93 5.56 -5.68
#